data_AF-A0A446BSW1-F1
#
_entry.id   AF-A0A446BSW1-F1
#
_cell.length_a   1.000
_cell.length_b   1.000
_cell.length_c   1.000
_cell.angle_alpha   90.00
_cell.angle_beta   90.00
_cell.angle_gamma   90.00
#
_symmetry.space_group_name_H-M   'P 1'
#
loop_
_entity.id
_entity.type
_entity.pdbx_description
1 polymer ?
#
loop_
_entity_poly.entity_id
_entity_poly.type
_entity_poly.pdbx_seq_one_letter_code
_entity_poly.pdbx_strand_id
1 'polypeptide(L)'
;MAVLTTLIGGFRPVFLDVCRADPTLARTHNATGLNAVGFHQLMFTTEALKNAMTSFPSGHSTAAFAGFVFLFLWMNAKLEVWPNFHASFYWLAALLALLLGATLMAACLTVDQVHNRYGIVAGAVINAATAFMLYRLCYAAVWDRRYNHIPLRRDRVFDCAAAAALPPELMDCVFR
;
A
#
# COMPACT_ATOMS: atom_id res chain seq x y z
N MET A 1 1.89 -7.98 6.79
CA MET A 1 2.88 -7.50 5.78
C MET A 1 4.34 -7.77 6.14
N ALA A 2 4.70 -8.07 7.40
CA ALA A 2 6.07 -8.45 7.79
C ALA A 2 6.58 -9.76 7.16
N VAL A 3 5.70 -10.64 6.69
CA VAL A 3 6.06 -11.91 6.04
C VAL A 3 6.51 -11.70 4.58
N LEU A 4 5.94 -10.71 3.88
CA LEU A 4 6.30 -10.41 2.50
C LEU A 4 7.73 -9.85 2.39
N THR A 5 8.15 -9.09 3.40
CA THR A 5 9.49 -8.50 3.48
C THR A 5 10.57 -9.55 3.73
N THR A 6 10.23 -10.65 4.42
CA THR A 6 11.13 -11.78 4.69
C THR A 6 11.20 -12.76 3.52
N LEU A 7 10.12 -12.90 2.75
CA LEU A 7 10.05 -13.83 1.62
C LEU A 7 10.54 -13.24 0.29
N ILE A 8 10.36 -11.93 0.05
CA ILE A 8 10.70 -11.24 -1.21
C ILE A 8 11.87 -10.25 -1.01
N GLY A 9 12.56 -10.30 0.14
CA GLY A 9 13.70 -9.43 0.43
C GLY A 9 14.87 -9.65 -0.53
N GLY A 10 14.92 -8.87 -1.61
CA GLY A 10 16.05 -8.83 -2.54
C GLY A 10 17.17 -7.90 -2.07
N PHE A 11 18.34 -7.99 -2.71
CA PHE A 11 19.48 -7.09 -2.47
C PHE A 11 19.11 -5.63 -2.83
N ARG A 12 19.41 -4.68 -1.93
CA ARG A 12 19.27 -3.23 -2.17
C ARG A 12 20.14 -2.80 -3.37
N PRO A 13 19.75 -1.79 -4.17
CA PRO A 13 20.68 -1.13 -5.10
C PRO A 13 21.89 -0.52 -4.35
N VAL A 14 21.64 -0.02 -3.14
CA VAL A 14 22.64 0.52 -2.18
C VAL A 14 23.43 -0.59 -1.45
N PHE A 15 23.09 -1.87 -1.66
CA PHE A 15 23.78 -2.99 -1.03
C PHE A 15 25.28 -2.95 -1.30
N LEU A 16 25.68 -2.66 -2.54
CA LEU A 16 27.10 -2.59 -2.91
C LEU A 16 27.84 -1.43 -2.24
N ASP A 17 27.17 -0.30 -2.02
CA ASP A 17 27.72 0.88 -1.34
C ASP A 17 27.91 0.63 0.17
N VAL A 18 26.95 -0.04 0.80
CA VAL A 18 27.02 -0.40 2.24
C VAL A 18 28.07 -1.47 2.48
N CYS A 19 28.16 -2.44 1.57
CA CYS A 19 29.11 -3.53 1.68
C CYS A 19 30.55 -3.11 1.35
N ARG A 20 30.78 -1.93 0.74
CA ARG A 20 32.10 -1.43 0.29
C ARG A 20 32.95 -2.55 -0.34
N ALA A 21 32.36 -3.26 -1.29
CA ALA A 21 33.04 -4.39 -1.93
C ALA A 21 34.33 -3.88 -2.61
N ASP A 22 35.48 -4.44 -2.24
CA ASP A 22 36.76 -4.08 -2.85
C ASP A 22 36.82 -4.62 -4.29
N PRO A 23 36.75 -3.75 -5.31
CA PRO A 23 36.74 -4.18 -6.70
C PRO A 23 38.08 -4.79 -7.15
N THR A 24 39.15 -4.65 -6.35
CA THR A 24 40.46 -5.24 -6.67
C THR A 24 40.47 -6.76 -6.47
N LEU A 25 39.63 -7.29 -5.59
CA LEU A 25 39.45 -8.73 -5.36
C LEU A 25 38.58 -9.40 -6.44
N ALA A 26 37.80 -8.63 -7.20
CA ALA A 26 36.95 -9.11 -8.29
C ALA A 26 37.72 -9.42 -9.60
N ARG A 27 39.05 -9.25 -9.61
CA ARG A 27 39.91 -9.40 -10.81
C ARG A 27 40.11 -10.84 -11.29
N THR A 28 39.71 -11.85 -10.51
CA THR A 28 39.72 -13.24 -10.97
C THR A 28 38.47 -13.49 -11.83
N HIS A 29 38.56 -13.10 -13.10
CA HIS A 29 37.57 -13.36 -14.14
C HIS A 29 37.31 -14.86 -14.27
N ASN A 30 36.29 -15.39 -13.59
CA ASN A 30 35.70 -16.66 -13.98
C ASN A 30 34.58 -16.36 -14.98
N ALA A 31 34.76 -16.82 -16.22
CA ALA A 31 33.97 -16.48 -17.41
C ALA A 31 32.48 -16.88 -17.34
N THR A 32 32.04 -17.52 -16.25
CA THR A 32 30.66 -17.97 -16.06
C THR A 32 29.76 -16.93 -15.39
N GLY A 33 30.31 -15.86 -14.80
CA GLY A 33 29.51 -14.77 -14.20
C GLY A 33 28.51 -15.23 -13.12
N LEU A 34 28.66 -16.45 -12.58
CA LEU A 34 27.66 -17.11 -11.75
C LEU A 34 28.23 -17.80 -10.51
N ASN A 35 29.37 -17.34 -10.00
CA ASN A 35 29.83 -17.81 -8.70
C ASN A 35 29.32 -16.87 -7.61
N ALA A 36 28.06 -17.09 -7.23
CA ALA A 36 27.41 -16.55 -6.01
C ALA A 36 28.20 -16.82 -4.71
N VAL A 37 29.30 -17.57 -4.79
CA VAL A 37 30.25 -17.85 -3.71
C VAL A 37 31.10 -16.61 -3.34
N GLY A 38 31.29 -15.65 -4.26
CA GLY A 38 32.15 -14.48 -4.03
C GLY A 38 31.59 -13.46 -3.03
N PHE A 39 30.26 -13.40 -2.84
CA PHE A 39 29.66 -12.43 -1.92
C PHE A 39 29.79 -12.82 -0.45
N HIS A 40 30.13 -14.07 -0.11
CA HIS A 40 30.26 -14.47 1.30
C HIS A 40 31.56 -14.00 1.96
N GLN A 41 32.61 -13.73 1.19
CA GLN A 41 33.95 -13.39 1.69
C GLN A 41 34.30 -11.90 1.51
N LEU A 42 33.46 -11.13 0.81
CA LEU A 42 33.64 -9.68 0.58
C LEU A 42 32.98 -8.78 1.64
N MET A 43 32.31 -9.37 2.65
CA MET A 43 31.46 -8.63 3.59
C MET A 43 32.14 -8.45 4.93
N PHE A 44 32.51 -7.22 5.27
CA PHE A 44 32.86 -6.86 6.64
C PHE A 44 31.58 -6.45 7.39
N THR A 45 31.24 -7.21 8.43
CA THR A 45 30.14 -7.03 9.41
C THR A 45 28.77 -7.65 9.08
N THR A 46 28.31 -8.55 9.96
CA THR A 46 27.07 -9.33 9.86
C THR A 46 25.80 -8.51 10.12
N GLU A 47 25.89 -7.44 10.91
CA GLU A 47 24.73 -6.62 11.28
C GLU A 47 24.32 -5.63 10.17
N ALA A 48 25.30 -4.98 9.53
CA ALA A 48 25.05 -4.11 8.38
C ALA A 48 24.48 -4.90 7.20
N LEU A 49 24.95 -6.14 6.99
CA LEU A 49 24.45 -7.05 5.96
C LEU A 49 22.97 -7.40 6.20
N LYS A 50 22.58 -7.68 7.44
CA LYS A 50 21.19 -8.01 7.78
C LYS A 50 20.25 -6.82 7.53
N ASN A 51 20.70 -5.60 7.81
CA ASN A 51 19.96 -4.36 7.49
C ASN A 51 19.95 -4.03 5.99
N ALA A 52 21.00 -4.41 5.25
CA ALA A 52 21.07 -4.22 3.80
C ALA A 52 20.29 -5.28 3.01
N MET A 53 19.94 -6.41 3.64
CA MET A 53 19.10 -7.47 3.08
C MET A 53 17.62 -7.37 3.50
N THR A 54 17.26 -6.60 4.54
CA THR A 54 15.87 -6.28 4.90
C THR A 54 15.37 -5.08 4.09
N SER A 55 15.12 -5.32 2.81
CA SER A 55 15.07 -4.25 1.81
C SER A 55 13.74 -4.06 1.10
N PHE A 56 12.74 -4.86 1.43
CA PHE A 56 11.42 -4.79 0.82
C PHE A 56 10.36 -4.57 1.88
N PRO A 57 9.31 -3.82 1.55
CA PRO A 57 9.07 -2.44 1.97
C PRO A 57 8.90 -2.31 3.49
N SER A 58 9.27 -1.15 4.06
CA SER A 58 9.04 -0.89 5.49
C SER A 58 7.56 -1.06 5.84
N GLY A 59 7.28 -1.75 6.94
CA GLY A 59 5.90 -1.96 7.41
C GLY A 59 5.15 -0.65 7.61
N HIS A 60 5.85 0.43 7.99
CA HIS A 60 5.30 1.77 8.17
C HIS A 60 4.85 2.41 6.86
N SER A 61 5.65 2.36 5.79
CA SER A 61 5.26 2.93 4.48
C SER A 61 4.09 2.16 3.87
N THR A 62 4.11 0.84 4.02
CA THR A 62 3.04 -0.06 3.58
C THR A 62 1.73 0.20 4.33
N ALA A 63 1.79 0.28 5.66
CA ALA A 63 0.62 0.58 6.49
C ALA A 63 0.07 1.99 6.21
N ALA A 64 0.95 2.98 6.01
CA ALA A 64 0.55 4.32 5.62
C ALA A 64 -0.17 4.31 4.27
N PHE A 65 0.37 3.62 3.25
CA PHE A 65 -0.25 3.54 1.94
C PHE A 65 -1.64 2.87 1.98
N ALA A 66 -1.76 1.72 2.65
CA ALA A 66 -3.06 1.07 2.85
C ALA A 66 -4.04 1.96 3.63
N GLY A 67 -3.53 2.69 4.62
CA GLY A 67 -4.29 3.66 5.41
C GLY A 67 -4.81 4.83 4.57
N PHE A 68 -3.98 5.44 3.71
CA PHE A 68 -4.40 6.53 2.83
C PHE A 68 -5.47 6.09 1.83
N VAL A 69 -5.33 4.90 1.23
CA VAL A 69 -6.35 4.37 0.31
C VAL A 69 -7.65 4.06 1.05
N PHE A 70 -7.59 3.43 2.22
CA PHE A 70 -8.78 3.16 3.02
C PHE A 70 -9.46 4.46 3.47
N LEU A 71 -8.69 5.44 3.94
CA LEU A 71 -9.20 6.75 4.37
C LEU A 71 -9.83 7.51 3.20
N PHE A 72 -9.26 7.42 2.00
CA PHE A 72 -9.85 7.97 0.79
C PHE A 72 -11.25 7.39 0.53
N LEU A 73 -11.40 6.05 0.60
CA LEU A 73 -12.70 5.39 0.45
C LEU A 73 -13.69 5.80 1.56
N TRP A 74 -13.21 5.87 2.79
CA TRP A 74 -14.02 6.22 3.95
C TRP A 74 -14.52 7.67 3.90
N MET A 75 -13.65 8.64 3.61
CA MET A 75 -14.06 10.04 3.43
C MET A 75 -14.99 10.18 2.23
N ASN A 76 -14.74 9.46 1.14
CA ASN A 76 -15.60 9.48 -0.04
C ASN A 76 -17.03 9.03 0.29
N ALA A 77 -17.18 8.00 1.13
CA ALA A 77 -18.48 7.52 1.56
C ALA A 77 -19.17 8.46 2.57
N LYS A 78 -18.45 9.04 3.53
CA LYS A 78 -19.04 9.90 4.55
C LYS A 78 -19.36 11.33 4.08
N LEU A 79 -18.54 11.87 3.20
CA LEU A 79 -18.72 13.22 2.66
C LEU A 79 -19.51 13.23 1.35
N GLU A 80 -19.81 12.05 0.81
CA GLU A 80 -20.59 11.86 -0.40
C GLU A 80 -20.08 12.71 -1.58
N VAL A 81 -18.76 12.71 -1.80
CA VAL A 81 -18.07 13.68 -2.69
C VAL A 81 -18.42 13.51 -4.18
N TRP A 82 -19.08 12.42 -4.55
CA TRP A 82 -19.71 12.25 -5.86
C TRP A 82 -21.24 12.28 -5.73
N PRO A 83 -21.85 13.41 -5.30
CA PRO A 83 -23.28 13.46 -5.18
C PRO A 83 -23.93 13.79 -6.51
N ASN A 84 -25.22 13.46 -6.64
CA ASN A 84 -26.08 13.97 -7.72
C ASN A 84 -26.46 15.47 -7.51
N PHE A 85 -25.74 16.18 -6.64
CA PHE A 85 -25.95 17.58 -6.30
C PHE A 85 -24.60 18.29 -6.19
N HIS A 86 -24.60 19.61 -5.99
CA HIS A 86 -23.37 20.38 -5.92
C HIS A 86 -22.58 20.06 -4.63
N ALA A 87 -21.49 19.30 -4.76
CA ALA A 87 -20.60 19.00 -3.63
C ALA A 87 -19.84 20.26 -3.19
N SER A 88 -19.56 20.37 -1.88
CA SER A 88 -18.71 21.44 -1.36
C SER A 88 -17.27 21.25 -1.81
N PHE A 89 -16.67 22.30 -2.38
CA PHE A 89 -15.30 22.31 -2.90
C PHE A 89 -14.25 21.84 -1.86
N TYR A 90 -14.45 22.19 -0.59
CA TYR A 90 -13.51 21.82 0.49
C TYR A 90 -13.43 20.30 0.71
N TRP A 91 -14.53 19.55 0.48
CA TRP A 91 -14.53 18.10 0.60
C TRP A 91 -13.84 17.40 -0.56
N LEU A 92 -13.99 17.96 -1.77
CA LEU A 92 -13.20 17.53 -2.92
C LEU A 92 -11.71 17.76 -2.68
N ALA A 93 -11.33 18.94 -2.18
CA ALA A 93 -9.94 19.26 -1.84
C ALA A 93 -9.37 18.30 -0.79
N ALA A 94 -10.15 17.94 0.24
CA ALA A 94 -9.72 16.99 1.27
C ALA A 94 -9.48 15.57 0.72
N LEU A 95 -10.32 15.09 -0.21
CA LEU A 95 -10.07 13.82 -0.91
C LEU A 95 -8.84 13.87 -1.81
N LEU A 96 -8.66 14.96 -2.55
CA LEU A 96 -7.48 15.15 -3.40
C LEU A 96 -6.19 15.23 -2.57
N ALA A 97 -6.24 15.79 -1.36
CA ALA A 97 -5.10 15.83 -0.45
C ALA A 97 -4.62 14.43 -0.04
N LEU A 98 -5.53 13.45 0.13
CA LEU A 98 -5.17 12.07 0.44
C LEU A 98 -4.49 11.36 -0.74
N LEU A 99 -5.00 11.58 -1.96
CA LEU A 99 -4.36 11.10 -3.18
C LEU A 99 -2.97 11.72 -3.34
N LEU A 100 -2.85 13.03 -3.11
CA LEU A 100 -1.59 13.73 -3.15
C LEU A 100 -0.61 13.16 -2.10
N GLY A 101 -1.06 12.94 -0.87
CA GLY A 101 -0.26 12.31 0.18
C GLY A 101 0.27 10.93 -0.21
N ALA A 102 -0.57 10.07 -0.80
CA ALA A 102 -0.15 8.76 -1.29
C ALA A 102 0.89 8.86 -2.42
N THR A 103 0.72 9.80 -3.36
CA THR A 103 1.68 10.04 -4.45
C THR A 103 3.01 10.60 -3.94
N LEU A 104 2.99 11.54 -3.00
CA LEU A 104 4.19 12.11 -2.38
C LEU A 104 4.96 11.03 -1.61
N MET A 105 4.28 10.13 -0.89
CA MET A 105 4.93 9.00 -0.25
C MET A 105 5.64 8.10 -1.27
N ALA A 106 4.97 7.74 -2.39
CA ALA A 106 5.59 6.96 -3.45
C ALA A 106 6.79 7.68 -4.10
N ALA A 107 6.71 9.01 -4.26
CA ALA A 107 7.79 9.83 -4.77
C ALA A 107 9.00 9.83 -3.82
N CYS A 108 8.78 10.01 -2.50
CA CYS A 108 9.85 9.90 -1.50
C CYS A 108 10.55 8.54 -1.55
N LEU A 109 9.78 7.45 -1.63
CA LEU A 109 10.34 6.09 -1.75
C LEU A 109 11.20 5.90 -3.01
N THR A 110 10.89 6.64 -4.08
CA THR A 110 11.64 6.61 -5.35
C THR A 110 12.94 7.43 -5.26
N VAL A 111 12.91 8.55 -4.53
CA VAL A 111 14.07 9.42 -4.30
C VAL A 111 15.11 8.74 -3.42
N ASP A 112 14.68 7.90 -2.47
CA ASP A 112 15.58 7.24 -1.53
C ASP A 112 16.62 6.29 -2.18
N GLN A 113 16.58 6.01 -3.50
CA GLN A 113 17.49 5.10 -4.27
C GLN A 113 17.69 3.69 -3.70
N VAL A 114 17.02 3.38 -2.60
CA VAL A 114 17.12 2.16 -1.81
C VAL A 114 16.07 1.14 -2.28
N HIS A 115 14.99 1.60 -2.91
CA HIS A 115 13.89 0.76 -3.35
C HIS A 115 13.85 0.65 -4.88
N ASN A 116 13.68 -0.57 -5.38
CA ASN A 116 13.41 -0.78 -6.80
C ASN A 116 12.05 -0.17 -7.16
N ARG A 117 11.99 0.64 -8.23
CA ARG A 117 10.76 1.28 -8.74
C ARG A 117 9.63 0.28 -8.98
N TYR A 118 9.96 -0.90 -9.52
CA TYR A 118 8.99 -1.98 -9.73
C TYR A 118 8.40 -2.51 -8.42
N GLY A 119 9.21 -2.56 -7.36
CA GLY A 119 8.77 -2.95 -6.02
C GLY A 119 7.81 -1.95 -5.39
N ILE A 120 8.03 -0.65 -5.61
CA ILE A 120 7.15 0.42 -5.13
C ILE A 120 5.77 0.31 -5.79
N VAL A 121 5.72 0.13 -7.12
CA VAL A 121 4.46 -0.02 -7.87
C VAL A 121 3.71 -1.29 -7.46
N ALA A 122 4.40 -2.43 -7.39
CA ALA A 122 3.78 -3.69 -6.95
C ALA A 122 3.23 -3.58 -5.52
N GLY A 123 3.99 -2.96 -4.60
CA GLY A 123 3.56 -2.69 -3.24
C GLY A 123 2.34 -1.78 -3.18
N ALA A 124 2.31 -0.70 -3.98
CA ALA A 124 1.17 0.20 -4.08
C ALA A 124 -0.10 -0.55 -4.54
N VAL A 125 0.00 -1.38 -5.58
CA VAL A 125 -1.14 -2.16 -6.10
C VAL A 125 -1.67 -3.15 -5.06
N ILE A 126 -0.78 -3.90 -4.40
CA ILE A 126 -1.18 -4.88 -3.37
C ILE A 126 -1.87 -4.18 -2.20
N ASN A 127 -1.34 -3.05 -1.73
CA ASN A 127 -1.93 -2.30 -0.62
C ASN A 127 -3.24 -1.63 -1.00
N ALA A 128 -3.37 -1.12 -2.23
CA ALA A 128 -4.63 -0.60 -2.74
C ALA A 128 -5.70 -1.71 -2.76
N ALA A 129 -5.37 -2.87 -3.34
CA ALA A 129 -6.28 -4.03 -3.37
C ALA A 129 -6.68 -4.48 -1.96
N THR A 130 -5.72 -4.54 -1.03
CA THR A 130 -6.00 -4.86 0.37
C THR A 130 -6.93 -3.84 1.02
N ALA A 131 -6.73 -2.54 0.77
CA ALA A 131 -7.61 -1.49 1.28
C ALA A 131 -9.04 -1.61 0.72
N PHE A 132 -9.20 -1.91 -0.57
CA PHE A 132 -10.51 -2.18 -1.18
C PHE A 132 -11.21 -3.38 -0.53
N MET A 133 -10.48 -4.46 -0.29
CA MET A 133 -11.01 -5.65 0.39
C MET A 133 -11.45 -5.31 1.82
N LEU A 134 -10.59 -4.66 2.60
CA LEU A 134 -10.90 -4.26 3.97
C LEU A 134 -12.09 -3.30 4.03
N TYR A 135 -12.19 -2.37 3.08
CA TYR A 135 -13.34 -1.49 2.96
C TYR A 135 -14.63 -2.28 2.72
N ARG A 136 -14.60 -3.23 1.77
CA ARG A 136 -15.77 -4.06 1.45
C ARG A 136 -16.14 -5.07 2.54
N LEU A 137 -15.19 -5.45 3.39
CA LEU A 137 -15.44 -6.28 4.59
C LEU A 137 -16.20 -5.50 5.67
N CYS A 138 -15.97 -4.19 5.76
CA CYS A 138 -16.60 -3.33 6.76
C CYS A 138 -17.87 -2.63 6.25
N TYR A 139 -18.00 -2.39 4.94
CA TYR A 139 -19.07 -1.61 4.33
C TYR A 139 -19.78 -2.36 3.19
N ALA A 140 -21.06 -2.04 2.98
CA ALA A 140 -21.92 -2.77 2.05
C ALA A 140 -21.55 -2.58 0.56
N ALA A 141 -21.00 -1.43 0.19
CA ALA A 141 -20.56 -1.14 -1.18
C ALA A 141 -19.28 -0.28 -1.18
N VAL A 142 -18.57 -0.28 -2.30
CA VAL A 142 -17.38 0.58 -2.48
C VAL A 142 -17.77 1.87 -3.21
N TRP A 143 -18.40 1.75 -4.38
CA TRP A 143 -18.71 2.88 -5.25
C TRP A 143 -20.18 3.32 -5.22
N ASP A 144 -21.10 2.44 -4.83
CA ASP A 144 -22.50 2.84 -4.75
C ASP A 144 -22.72 3.75 -3.54
N ARG A 145 -22.91 5.04 -3.80
CA ARG A 145 -23.16 6.06 -2.78
C ARG A 145 -24.31 5.71 -1.85
N ARG A 146 -25.33 5.00 -2.35
CA ARG A 146 -26.52 4.64 -1.55
C ARG A 146 -26.18 3.73 -0.37
N TYR A 147 -25.12 2.92 -0.51
CA TYR A 147 -24.78 1.88 0.45
C TYR A 147 -23.33 1.93 0.94
N ASN A 148 -22.46 2.73 0.32
CA ASN A 148 -21.04 2.75 0.65
C ASN A 148 -20.72 3.25 2.07
N HIS A 149 -21.63 4.02 2.67
CA HIS A 149 -21.48 4.59 4.00
C HIS A 149 -22.08 3.71 5.09
N ILE A 150 -22.82 2.65 4.71
CA ILE A 150 -23.52 1.71 5.61
C ILE A 150 -22.55 0.62 6.07
N PRO A 151 -22.26 0.52 7.38
CA PRO A 151 -21.41 -0.53 7.91
C PRO A 151 -22.13 -1.88 7.93
N LEU A 152 -21.42 -2.94 7.58
CA LEU A 152 -21.91 -4.31 7.66
C LEU A 152 -21.90 -4.79 9.09
N ARG A 153 -23.01 -5.38 9.52
CA ARG A 153 -23.08 -6.10 10.79
C ARG A 153 -22.63 -7.54 10.59
N ARG A 154 -22.01 -8.13 11.62
CA ARG A 154 -21.49 -9.51 11.56
C ARG A 154 -22.59 -10.57 11.65
N ASP A 155 -23.74 -10.21 12.21
CA ASP A 155 -24.84 -11.11 12.55
C ASP A 155 -25.88 -11.25 11.44
N ARG A 156 -25.85 -10.41 10.40
CA ARG A 156 -26.87 -10.38 9.34
C ARG A 156 -26.26 -10.09 7.97
N VAL A 157 -26.83 -10.73 6.94
CA VAL A 157 -26.51 -10.43 5.55
C VAL A 157 -27.17 -9.12 5.15
N PHE A 158 -26.41 -8.24 4.50
CA PHE A 158 -26.97 -7.02 3.92
C PHE A 158 -27.57 -7.34 2.55
N ASP A 159 -28.89 -7.20 2.43
CA ASP A 159 -29.62 -7.41 1.19
C ASP A 159 -29.81 -6.07 0.46
N CYS A 160 -29.01 -5.85 -0.58
CA CYS A 160 -29.10 -4.64 -1.40
C CYS A 160 -30.45 -4.51 -2.13
N ALA A 161 -31.12 -5.62 -2.48
CA ALA A 161 -32.39 -5.58 -3.17
C ALA A 161 -33.52 -5.16 -2.22
N ALA A 162 -33.53 -5.71 -1.01
CA ALA A 162 -34.45 -5.27 0.04
C ALA A 162 -34.21 -3.81 0.42
N ALA A 163 -32.94 -3.39 0.51
CA ALA A 163 -32.57 -2.00 0.76
C ALA A 163 -33.00 -1.04 -0.36
N ALA A 164 -33.03 -1.48 -1.62
CA ALA A 164 -33.51 -0.69 -2.75
C ALA A 164 -35.05 -0.55 -2.80
N ALA A 165 -35.78 -1.50 -2.21
CA ALA A 165 -37.24 -1.48 -2.14
C ALA A 165 -37.80 -0.63 -0.99
N LEU A 166 -36.96 -0.28 0.00
CA LEU A 166 -37.35 0.54 1.14
C LEU A 166 -37.41 2.03 0.74
N PRO A 167 -38.38 2.81 1.26
CA PRO A 167 -38.34 4.26 1.13
C PRO A 167 -37.07 4.84 1.80
N PRO A 168 -36.47 5.90 1.25
CA PRO A 168 -35.19 6.44 1.69
C PRO A 168 -35.18 6.87 3.16
N GLU A 169 -36.31 7.36 3.67
CA GLU A 169 -36.45 7.77 5.08
C GLU A 169 -36.31 6.60 6.06
N LEU A 170 -36.70 5.39 5.66
CA LEU A 170 -36.60 4.19 6.50
C LEU A 170 -35.19 3.56 6.43
N MET A 171 -34.49 3.74 5.31
CA MET A 171 -33.10 3.30 5.15
C MET A 171 -32.17 3.97 6.16
N ASP A 172 -32.34 5.28 6.37
CA ASP A 172 -31.53 6.04 7.32
C ASP A 172 -31.80 5.64 8.79
N CYS A 173 -33.02 5.24 9.13
CA CYS A 173 -33.37 4.79 10.48
C CYS A 173 -32.90 3.36 10.82
N VAL A 174 -32.78 2.48 9.83
CA VAL A 174 -32.40 1.06 10.05
C VAL A 174 -30.88 0.87 10.09
N PHE A 175 -30.14 1.71 9.36
CA PHE A 175 -28.71 1.49 9.09
C PHE A 175 -27.75 2.55 9.66
N ARG A 176 -28.27 3.54 10.40
CA ARG A 176 -27.49 4.54 11.14
C ARG A 176 -27.39 4.18 12.62
#